data_AF-Q7RD41-F1
#
_entry.id   AF-Q7RD41-F1
#
_cell.length_a   1.000
_cell.length_b   1.000
_cell.length_c   1.000
_cell.angle_alpha   90.00
_cell.angle_beta   90.00
_cell.angle_gamma   90.00
#
_symmetry.space_group_name_H-M   'P 1'
#
loop_
_entity.id
_entity.type
_entity.pdbx_description
1 polymer ?
#
loop_
_entity_poly.entity_id
_entity_poly.type
_entity_poly.pdbx_seq_one_letter_code
_entity_poly.pdbx_strand_id
1 'polypeptide(L)'
;MNRIESVYINDANNDISRWNIIYPNYLNKKKKIKEGRKININFCVPDPSVHEISLACKELNIPCVIEQNKCYPRDWLVEGRVRIKIPIIENGKTNKFALMRQIGSKLQTIKTNVDYNTSINQNNLTKKKKEKDKDKKKKKKT
;
A
#
# COMPACT_ATOMS: atom_id res chain seq x y z
N MET A 1 7.87 -17.12 -16.07
CA MET A 1 9.14 -16.96 -15.34
C MET A 1 9.21 -15.51 -14.87
N ASN A 2 8.61 -15.22 -13.71
CA ASN A 2 8.35 -13.84 -13.28
C ASN A 2 9.57 -13.30 -12.52
N ARG A 3 10.49 -12.69 -13.26
CA ARG A 3 11.65 -11.97 -12.74
C ARG A 3 11.33 -10.48 -12.73
N ILE A 4 10.54 -10.01 -11.76
CA ILE A 4 10.36 -8.57 -11.51
C ILE A 4 10.31 -8.35 -10.00
N GLU A 5 11.08 -7.35 -9.54
CA GLU A 5 11.17 -6.78 -8.17
C GLU A 5 12.30 -7.23 -7.23
N SER A 6 13.54 -7.38 -7.73
CA SER A 6 14.75 -7.26 -6.89
C SER A 6 15.22 -5.79 -6.82
N VAL A 7 14.31 -4.86 -6.50
CA VAL A 7 14.65 -3.44 -6.42
C VAL A 7 15.12 -3.16 -4.99
N TYR A 8 16.46 -3.08 -4.85
CA TYR A 8 17.30 -2.77 -3.68
C TYR A 8 17.64 -3.88 -2.68
N ILE A 9 18.47 -4.85 -3.07
CA ILE A 9 19.42 -5.47 -2.13
C ILE A 9 20.77 -5.74 -2.83
N ASN A 10 21.72 -4.80 -2.66
CA ASN A 10 23.16 -5.02 -2.89
C ASN A 10 23.84 -5.41 -1.56
N ASP A 11 23.29 -6.38 -0.82
CA ASP A 11 23.97 -7.00 0.33
C ASP A 11 24.33 -8.43 -0.07
N ALA A 12 25.63 -8.73 -0.08
CA ALA A 12 26.21 -9.99 -0.57
C ALA A 12 25.71 -11.29 0.12
N ASN A 13 24.83 -11.19 1.13
CA ASN A 13 24.25 -12.35 1.83
C ASN A 13 22.72 -12.35 1.95
N ASN A 14 22.01 -11.35 1.38
CA ASN A 14 20.55 -11.26 1.19
C ASN A 14 19.62 -11.95 2.22
N ASP A 15 20.01 -12.01 3.50
CA ASP A 15 19.27 -12.72 4.53
C ASP A 15 18.13 -11.84 5.05
N ILE A 16 16.98 -11.96 4.38
CA ILE A 16 15.75 -11.27 4.75
C ILE A 16 15.08 -11.89 6.00
N SER A 17 15.58 -13.03 6.51
CA SER A 17 14.96 -13.72 7.66
C SER A 17 14.97 -12.86 8.94
N ARG A 18 15.97 -11.98 9.06
CA ARG A 18 16.15 -11.04 10.19
C ARG A 18 15.41 -9.72 10.02
N TRP A 19 14.80 -9.48 8.85
CA TRP A 19 14.06 -8.24 8.59
C TRP A 19 12.77 -8.20 9.39
N ASN A 20 12.32 -6.99 9.68
CA ASN A 20 11.14 -6.77 10.50
C ASN A 20 9.86 -7.05 9.72
N ILE A 21 8.89 -7.64 10.40
CA ILE A 21 7.62 -8.05 9.80
C ILE A 21 6.55 -6.98 9.98
N ILE A 22 5.86 -6.64 8.89
CA ILE A 22 4.61 -5.88 8.87
C ILE A 22 3.53 -6.72 8.19
N TYR A 23 2.44 -6.97 8.90
CA TYR A 23 1.20 -7.48 8.32
C TYR A 23 0.25 -6.32 8.03
N PRO A 24 -0.64 -6.44 7.03
CA PRO A 24 -1.62 -5.40 6.72
C PRO A 24 -2.48 -4.97 7.93
N ASN A 25 -2.91 -5.91 8.77
CA ASN A 25 -3.72 -5.62 9.97
C ASN A 25 -3.07 -4.62 10.91
N TYR A 26 -1.74 -4.52 10.92
CA TYR A 26 -1.02 -3.60 11.80
C TYR A 26 -1.34 -2.13 11.51
N LEU A 27 -1.67 -1.83 10.25
CA LEU A 27 -1.94 -0.49 9.71
C LEU A 27 -3.42 -0.32 9.30
N ASN A 28 -4.28 -1.31 9.58
CA ASN A 28 -5.68 -1.28 9.17
C ASN A 28 -6.52 -0.47 10.18
N LYS A 29 -7.18 0.59 9.67
CA LYS A 29 -8.05 1.50 10.42
C LYS A 29 -9.31 0.82 10.96
N LYS A 30 -9.81 -0.21 10.27
CA LYS A 30 -11.03 -0.95 10.63
C LYS A 30 -10.78 -1.99 11.72
N LYS A 31 -9.53 -2.37 11.98
CA LYS A 31 -9.16 -3.38 12.97
C LYS A 31 -8.91 -2.76 14.34
N LYS A 32 -9.38 -3.43 15.39
CA LYS A 32 -9.08 -3.07 16.79
C LYS A 32 -7.66 -3.52 17.17
N ILE A 33 -7.15 -3.03 18.31
CA ILE A 33 -5.86 -3.49 18.86
C ILE A 33 -5.90 -5.01 19.08
N LYS A 34 -7.03 -5.50 19.61
CA LYS A 34 -7.29 -6.94 19.83
C LYS A 34 -7.32 -7.75 18.54
N GLU A 35 -7.47 -7.12 17.38
CA GLU A 35 -7.55 -7.76 16.05
C GLU A 35 -6.24 -7.60 15.25
N GLY A 36 -5.23 -6.97 15.86
CA GLY A 36 -3.88 -6.88 15.31
C GLY A 36 -3.39 -5.47 15.01
N ARG A 37 -4.22 -4.43 15.08
CA ARG A 37 -3.75 -3.04 14.89
C ARG A 37 -2.66 -2.70 15.90
N LYS A 38 -1.56 -2.10 15.43
CA LYS A 38 -0.37 -1.83 16.26
C LYS A 38 -0.09 -0.35 16.50
N ILE A 39 -0.61 0.55 15.65
CA ILE A 39 -0.39 2.00 15.75
C ILE A 39 -1.72 2.74 15.94
N ASN A 40 -1.65 4.03 16.30
CA ASN A 40 -2.82 4.89 16.45
C ASN A 40 -3.61 4.95 15.12
N ILE A 41 -4.94 4.99 15.24
CA ILE A 41 -5.89 5.02 14.12
C ILE A 41 -5.66 6.21 13.17
N ASN A 42 -5.11 7.32 13.68
CA ASN A 42 -4.80 8.51 12.89
C ASN A 42 -3.74 8.29 11.81
N PHE A 43 -2.92 7.25 11.95
CA PHE A 43 -1.90 6.86 10.97
C PHE A 43 -2.30 5.61 10.17
N CYS A 44 -3.55 5.14 10.32
CA CYS A 44 -4.02 3.92 9.66
C CYS A 44 -4.87 4.25 8.43
N VAL A 45 -5.00 3.28 7.51
CA VAL A 45 -5.87 3.35 6.33
C VAL A 45 -6.89 2.21 6.33
N PRO A 46 -8.06 2.36 5.68
CA PRO A 46 -8.98 1.24 5.51
C PRO A 46 -8.38 0.20 4.56
N ASP A 47 -8.35 -1.05 5.00
CA ASP A 47 -7.96 -2.22 4.20
C ASP A 47 -6.67 -2.02 3.39
N PRO A 48 -5.51 -1.85 4.07
CA PRO A 48 -4.22 -1.81 3.39
C PRO A 48 -3.92 -3.14 2.73
N SER A 49 -3.34 -3.12 1.53
CA SER A 49 -2.76 -4.32 0.89
C SER A 49 -1.23 -4.36 1.06
N VAL A 50 -0.63 -5.54 0.93
CA VAL A 50 0.84 -5.67 0.95
C VAL A 50 1.54 -4.90 -0.17
N HIS A 51 0.88 -4.72 -1.31
CA HIS A 51 1.39 -3.95 -2.45
C HIS A 51 1.38 -2.45 -2.15
N GLU A 52 0.31 -1.93 -1.55
CA GLU A 52 0.25 -0.54 -1.10
C GLU A 52 1.33 -0.26 -0.04
N ILE A 53 1.54 -1.19 0.90
CA ILE A 53 2.57 -1.07 1.94
C ILE A 53 3.97 -1.06 1.31
N SER A 54 4.23 -1.95 0.34
CA SER A 54 5.49 -1.99 -0.42
C SER A 54 5.71 -0.69 -1.18
N LEU A 55 4.68 -0.15 -1.84
CA LEU A 55 4.76 1.13 -2.55
C LEU A 55 5.12 2.28 -1.60
N ALA A 56 4.46 2.36 -0.44
CA ALA A 56 4.79 3.35 0.59
C ALA A 56 6.23 3.19 1.10
N CYS A 57 6.71 1.96 1.26
CA CYS A 57 8.11 1.71 1.62
C CYS A 57 9.08 2.18 0.52
N LYS A 58 8.76 1.91 -0.76
CA LYS A 58 9.54 2.37 -1.92
C LYS A 58 9.62 3.90 -1.96
N GLU A 59 8.51 4.61 -1.78
CA GLU A 59 8.50 6.09 -1.72
C GLU A 59 9.32 6.66 -0.55
N LEU A 60 9.43 5.90 0.54
CA LEU A 60 10.22 6.28 1.73
C LEU A 60 11.68 5.79 1.66
N ASN A 61 12.10 5.18 0.55
CA ASN A 61 13.42 4.55 0.39
C ASN A 61 13.73 3.51 1.49
N ILE A 62 12.72 2.79 1.96
CA ILE A 62 12.86 1.70 2.93
C ILE A 62 12.96 0.38 2.16
N PRO A 63 14.08 -0.37 2.28
CA PRO A 63 14.18 -1.68 1.65
C PRO A 63 13.10 -2.62 2.20
N CYS A 64 12.32 -3.22 1.30
CA CYS A 64 11.24 -4.13 1.67
C CYS A 64 11.08 -5.29 0.68
N VAL A 65 10.50 -6.40 1.16
CA VAL A 65 10.21 -7.61 0.37
C VAL A 65 8.82 -8.13 0.73
N ILE A 66 8.02 -8.49 -0.27
CA ILE A 66 6.71 -9.11 -0.09
C ILE A 66 6.85 -10.63 -0.05
N GLU A 67 6.25 -11.27 0.95
CA GLU A 67 6.06 -12.71 1.02
C GLU A 67 4.56 -13.01 0.85
N GLN A 68 4.12 -13.32 -0.37
CA GLN A 68 2.69 -13.47 -0.71
C GLN A 68 2.04 -14.69 -0.02
N ASN A 69 2.78 -15.79 0.11
CA ASN A 69 2.27 -17.08 0.62
C ASN A 69 2.18 -17.15 2.15
N LYS A 70 2.19 -16.02 2.86
CA LYS A 70 2.13 -15.95 4.32
C LYS A 70 0.85 -15.28 4.75
N CYS A 71 0.25 -15.77 5.83
CA CYS A 71 -0.95 -15.15 6.40
C CYS A 71 -0.68 -14.60 7.80
N TYR A 72 -1.54 -13.68 8.25
CA TYR A 72 -1.49 -13.19 9.61
C TYR A 72 -2.09 -14.23 10.58
N PRO A 73 -1.37 -14.70 11.63
CA PRO A 73 -1.88 -15.79 12.47
C PRO A 73 -3.20 -15.52 13.20
N ARG A 74 -3.54 -14.24 13.45
CA ARG A 74 -4.82 -13.86 14.09
C ARG A 74 -5.95 -13.69 13.08
N ASP A 75 -5.63 -13.60 11.79
CA ASP A 75 -6.57 -13.36 10.70
C ASP A 75 -6.03 -14.03 9.43
N TRP A 76 -6.28 -15.35 9.33
CA TRP A 76 -5.72 -16.21 8.28
C TRP A 76 -6.20 -15.84 6.88
N LEU A 77 -7.32 -15.11 6.77
CA LEU A 77 -7.86 -14.56 5.53
C LEU A 77 -7.02 -13.40 4.97
N VAL A 78 -6.17 -12.79 5.81
CA VAL A 78 -5.27 -11.72 5.36
C VAL A 78 -3.98 -12.36 4.87
N GLU A 79 -3.89 -12.43 3.55
CA GLU A 79 -2.73 -12.92 2.82
C GLU A 79 -1.65 -11.85 2.65
N GLY A 80 -0.43 -12.32 2.55
CA GLY A 80 0.77 -11.53 2.39
C GLY A 80 1.36 -11.00 3.69
N ARG A 81 2.68 -10.83 3.65
CA ARG A 81 3.48 -10.14 4.66
C ARG A 81 4.54 -9.29 4.00
N VAL A 82 4.84 -8.13 4.57
CA VAL A 82 5.97 -7.30 4.12
C VAL A 82 7.09 -7.42 5.14
N ARG A 83 8.28 -7.78 4.67
CA ARG A 83 9.53 -7.66 5.43
C ARG A 83 10.18 -6.33 5.12
N ILE A 84 10.67 -5.64 6.14
CA ILE A 84 11.30 -4.33 6.03
C ILE A 84 12.66 -4.31 6.74
N LYS A 85 13.66 -3.71 6.10
CA LYS A 85 14.94 -3.41 6.74
C LYS A 85 14.79 -2.09 7.49
N ILE A 86 15.02 -2.12 8.80
CA ILE A 86 15.00 -0.89 9.60
C ILE A 86 16.27 -0.11 9.26
N PRO A 87 16.16 1.15 8.79
CA PRO A 87 17.33 1.96 8.51
C PRO A 87 18.07 2.30 9.81
N ILE A 88 19.39 2.22 9.75
CA ILE A 88 20.29 2.71 10.81
C ILE A 88 20.45 4.21 10.55
N ILE A 89 20.10 5.03 11.53
CA ILE A 89 20.34 6.48 11.48
C ILE A 89 21.57 6.80 12.33
N GLU A 90 22.25 7.91 12.04
CA GLU A 90 23.48 8.31 12.72
C GLU A 90 23.30 8.38 14.25
N ASN A 91 22.10 8.76 14.72
CA ASN A 91 21.76 8.84 16.14
C ASN A 91 21.24 7.51 16.74
N GLY A 92 21.34 6.38 16.03
CA GLY A 92 21.00 5.05 16.54
C GLY A 92 20.00 4.24 15.67
N LYS A 93 19.27 3.31 16.30
CA LYS A 93 18.28 2.47 15.60
C LYS A 93 16.91 3.15 15.59
N THR A 94 16.28 3.24 14.42
CA THR A 94 14.89 3.72 14.34
C THR A 94 13.92 2.70 14.97
N ASN A 95 12.87 3.19 15.61
CA ASN A 95 11.85 2.33 16.22
C ASN A 95 10.88 1.82 15.14
N LYS A 96 10.65 0.50 15.10
CA LYS A 96 9.67 -0.15 14.21
C LYS A 96 8.31 0.56 14.22
N PHE A 97 7.82 0.97 15.38
CA PHE A 97 6.54 1.67 15.48
C PHE A 97 6.56 3.07 14.86
N ALA A 98 7.70 3.77 14.91
CA ALA A 98 7.85 5.06 14.25
C ALA A 98 7.81 4.91 12.72
N LEU A 99 8.52 3.90 12.21
CA LEU A 99 8.52 3.58 10.78
C LEU A 99 7.11 3.19 10.30
N MET A 100 6.38 2.41 11.09
CA MET A 100 4.99 2.06 10.78
C MET A 100 4.07 3.27 10.73
N ARG A 101 4.27 4.28 11.59
CA ARG A 101 3.51 5.55 11.50
C ARG A 101 3.84 6.30 10.22
N GLN A 102 5.12 6.38 9.83
CA GLN A 102 5.55 7.03 8.59
C GLN A 102 4.96 6.34 7.35
N ILE A 103 5.04 5.01 7.28
CA ILE A 103 4.41 4.20 6.23
C ILE A 103 2.89 4.44 6.22
N GLY A 104 2.27 4.44 7.39
CA GLY A 104 0.84 4.72 7.56
C GLY A 104 0.41 6.09 7.02
N SER A 105 1.15 7.16 7.34
CA SER A 105 0.92 8.49 6.79
C SER A 105 1.08 8.51 5.26
N LYS A 106 2.07 7.80 4.70
CA LYS A 106 2.25 7.72 3.25
C LYS A 106 1.14 6.95 2.55
N LEU A 107 0.67 5.86 3.14
CA LEU A 107 -0.49 5.13 2.64
C LEU A 107 -1.73 6.00 2.54
N GLN A 108 -1.94 6.93 3.49
CA GLN A 108 -3.06 7.87 3.42
C GLN A 108 -2.95 8.76 2.18
N THR A 109 -1.78 9.33 1.91
CA THR A 109 -1.53 10.14 0.72
C THR A 109 -1.74 9.34 -0.57
N ILE A 110 -1.27 8.09 -0.62
CA ILE A 110 -1.43 7.23 -1.79
C ILE A 110 -2.93 6.96 -2.04
N LYS A 111 -3.70 6.58 -1.02
CA LYS A 111 -5.14 6.31 -1.19
C LYS A 111 -5.91 7.55 -1.63
N THR A 112 -5.64 8.72 -1.04
CA THR A 112 -6.30 9.97 -1.46
C THR A 112 -6.03 10.30 -2.93
N ASN A 113 -4.82 10.03 -3.42
CA ASN A 113 -4.47 10.26 -4.82
C ASN A 113 -5.20 9.30 -5.76
N VAL A 114 -5.34 8.03 -5.36
CA VAL A 114 -6.09 7.03 -6.13
C VAL A 114 -7.58 7.40 -6.20
N ASP A 115 -8.18 7.80 -5.08
CA ASP A 115 -9.59 8.20 -5.01
C ASP A 115 -9.86 9.42 -5.90
N TYR A 116 -8.96 10.42 -5.86
CA TYR A 116 -9.02 11.60 -6.72
C TYR A 116 -8.96 11.23 -8.21
N ASN A 117 -7.96 10.45 -8.63
CA ASN A 117 -7.80 10.06 -10.03
C ASN A 117 -8.98 9.21 -10.54
N THR A 118 -9.55 8.36 -9.67
CA THR A 118 -10.74 7.57 -9.98
C THR A 118 -11.95 8.48 -10.26
N SER A 119 -12.15 9.52 -9.46
CA SER A 119 -13.23 10.49 -9.66
C SER A 119 -13.09 11.29 -10.97
N ILE A 120 -11.87 11.69 -11.34
CA ILE A 120 -11.59 12.39 -12.61
C ILE A 120 -11.94 11.49 -13.80
N ASN A 121 -11.50 10.23 -13.78
CA ASN A 121 -11.75 9.32 -14.88
C ASN A 121 -13.24 9.03 -15.09
N GLN A 122 -14.02 8.93 -14.02
CA GLN A 122 -15.49 8.81 -14.09
C GLN A 122 -16.15 10.07 -14.69
N ASN A 123 -15.67 11.26 -14.31
CA ASN A 123 -16.15 12.54 -14.87
C ASN A 123 -15.83 12.69 -16.36
N ASN A 124 -14.66 12.22 -16.80
CA ASN A 124 -14.28 12.23 -18.21
C ASN A 124 -15.09 11.21 -19.04
N LEU A 125 -15.37 10.02 -18.49
CA LEU A 125 -16.22 9.02 -19.15
C LEU A 125 -17.67 9.50 -19.32
N THR A 126 -18.23 10.18 -18.32
CA THR A 126 -19.60 10.71 -18.38
C THR A 126 -19.74 11.88 -19.36
N LYS A 127 -18.73 12.77 -19.47
CA LYS A 127 -18.67 13.80 -20.52
C LYS A 127 -18.62 13.19 -21.93
N LYS A 128 -17.78 12.17 -22.14
CA LYS A 128 -17.63 11.49 -23.44
C LYS A 128 -18.88 10.71 -23.87
N LYS A 129 -19.66 10.16 -22.92
CA LYS A 129 -20.99 9.57 -23.20
C LYS A 129 -22.02 10.63 -23.61
N LYS A 130 -22.06 11.79 -22.91
CA LYS A 130 -22.97 12.90 -23.26
C LYS A 130 -22.71 13.49 -24.65
N GLU A 131 -21.46 13.50 -25.13
CA GLU A 131 -21.13 13.90 -26.51
C GLU A 131 -21.62 12.86 -27.53
N LYS A 132 -21.37 11.56 -27.31
CA LYS A 132 -21.81 10.50 -28.22
C LYS A 132 -23.33 10.38 -28.34
N ASP A 133 -24.09 10.67 -27.28
CA ASP A 133 -25.55 10.65 -27.32
C ASP A 133 -26.16 11.87 -28.04
N LYS A 134 -25.47 13.02 -28.04
CA LYS A 134 -25.85 14.20 -28.84
C LYS A 134 -25.68 13.95 -30.34
N ASP A 135 -24.62 13.24 -30.75
CA ASP A 135 -24.40 12.91 -32.16
C ASP A 135 -25.37 11.85 -32.70
N LYS A 136 -25.80 10.89 -31.87
CA LYS A 136 -26.83 9.91 -32.25
C LYS A 136 -28.22 10.53 -32.43
N LYS A 137 -28.57 11.56 -31.64
CA LYS A 137 -29.84 12.30 -31.79
C LYS A 137 -29.91 13.14 -33.06
N LYS A 138 -28.76 13.61 -33.59
CA LYS A 138 -28.70 14.33 -34.87
C LYS A 138 -28.92 13.43 -36.09
N LYS A 139 -28.50 12.14 -36.03
CA LYS A 139 -28.64 11.18 -37.15
C LYS A 139 -30.01 10.51 -37.31
N LYS A 140 -30.93 10.64 -36.35
CA LYS A 140 -32.31 10.09 -36.40
C LYS A 140 -33.37 11.09 -36.89
N LYS A 141 -32.96 12.30 -37.30
CA LYS A 141 -33.85 13.39 -37.73
C LYS A 141 -33.78 13.68 -39.24
N THR A 142 -33.15 12.78 -40.00
CA THR A 142 -33.09 12.69 -41.47
C THR A 142 -33.48 11.27 -41.84
#